data_AF-A0A7Y6XB86-F1
#
_entry.id   AF-A0A7Y6XB86-F1
#
_cell.length_a   1.000
_cell.length_b   1.000
_cell.length_c   1.000
_cell.angle_alpha   90.00
_cell.angle_beta   90.00
_cell.angle_gamma   90.00
#
_symmetry.space_group_name_H-M   'P 1'
#
loop_
_entity.id
_entity.type
_entity.pdbx_description
1 polymer ?
#
loop_
_entity_poly.entity_id
_entity_poly.type
_entity_poly.pdbx_seq_one_letter_code
_entity_poly.pdbx_strand_id
1 'polypeptide(L)' 'MRRTVLAATAAFFLGGLVNQAQAERQPRMRDAMAHLEKALSALKNASPDKGGHRAKAIGLTEQAMGEVREGIQFDNHN' A
#
# COMPACT_ATOMS: atom_id res chain seq x y z
N MET A 1 -63.82 26.93 -11.22
CA MET A 1 -63.22 28.15 -10.61
C MET A 1 -61.86 27.79 -10.04
N ARG A 2 -60.95 28.77 -10.02
CA ARG A 2 -59.48 28.66 -9.93
C ARG A 2 -58.94 28.34 -8.52
N ARG A 3 -57.65 27.95 -8.50
CA ARG A 3 -56.64 27.93 -7.41
C ARG A 3 -56.50 26.55 -6.75
N THR A 4 -55.34 25.91 -6.78
CA THR A 4 -54.12 26.32 -6.06
C THR A 4 -52.82 25.83 -6.72
N VAL A 5 -51.79 26.67 -6.67
CA VAL A 5 -50.38 26.36 -6.96
C VAL A 5 -49.68 26.06 -5.62
N LEU A 6 -48.64 25.22 -5.66
CA LEU A 6 -47.48 25.10 -4.75
C LEU A 6 -47.41 23.80 -3.94
N ALA A 7 -46.44 22.97 -4.30
CA ALA A 7 -45.44 22.45 -3.35
C ALA A 7 -44.26 21.87 -4.12
N ALA A 8 -43.20 22.67 -4.28
CA ALA A 8 -41.87 22.15 -4.53
C ALA A 8 -41.29 21.74 -3.17
N THR A 9 -40.99 20.46 -2.98
CA THR A 9 -40.05 20.00 -1.95
C THR A 9 -39.21 18.89 -2.53
N ALA A 10 -37.95 19.25 -2.78
CA ALA A 10 -36.87 18.37 -3.16
C ALA A 10 -36.54 17.37 -2.04
N ALA A 11 -36.21 16.13 -2.41
CA ALA A 11 -35.39 15.25 -1.58
C ALA A 11 -34.65 14.26 -2.49
N PHE A 12 -33.62 14.78 -3.15
CA PHE A 12 -32.63 14.02 -3.89
C PHE A 12 -31.75 13.27 -2.87
N PHE A 13 -32.20 12.13 -2.35
CA PHE A 13 -31.39 11.24 -1.50
C PHE A 13 -30.50 10.31 -2.36
N LEU A 14 -29.83 10.86 -3.37
CA LEU A 14 -28.65 10.25 -3.99
C LEU A 14 -27.40 10.81 -3.27
N GLY A 15 -27.09 10.27 -2.10
CA GLY A 15 -26.00 10.79 -1.29
C GLY A 15 -25.31 9.70 -0.48
N GLY A 16 -24.31 9.07 -1.10
CA GLY A 16 -23.19 8.51 -0.37
C GLY A 16 -23.23 7.01 -0.11
N LEU A 17 -23.10 6.19 -1.16
CA LEU A 17 -22.23 5.02 -1.05
C LEU A 17 -20.79 5.55 -0.94
N VAL A 18 -20.45 6.10 0.23
CA VAL A 18 -19.08 6.45 0.55
C VAL A 18 -18.40 5.11 0.74
N ASN A 19 -17.83 4.58 -0.35
CA ASN A 19 -16.75 3.62 -0.25
C ASN A 19 -15.69 4.33 0.60
N GLN A 20 -15.70 4.06 1.89
CA GLN A 20 -14.57 4.33 2.75
C GLN A 20 -13.48 3.41 2.23
N ALA A 21 -12.78 3.86 1.19
CA ALA A 21 -11.48 3.34 0.84
C ALA A 21 -10.66 3.58 2.10
N GLN A 22 -10.57 2.53 2.93
CA GLN A 22 -9.62 2.46 4.01
C GLN A 22 -8.28 2.64 3.32
N ALA A 23 -7.75 3.87 3.34
CA ALA A 23 -6.43 4.15 2.81
C ALA A 23 -5.50 3.14 3.49
N GLU A 24 -4.93 2.22 2.70
CA GLU A 24 -4.12 1.15 3.24
C GLU A 24 -3.03 1.78 4.10
N ARG A 25 -2.90 1.38 5.38
CA ARG A 25 -1.86 1.94 6.25
C ARG A 25 -0.50 1.63 5.62
N GLN A 26 0.28 2.69 5.38
CA GLN A 26 1.65 2.67 4.85
C GLN A 26 1.82 2.07 3.43
N PRO A 27 1.18 2.63 2.38
CA PRO A 27 1.27 2.07 1.03
C PRO A 27 2.71 2.07 0.50
N ARG A 28 3.51 3.09 0.84
CA ARG A 28 4.92 3.20 0.43
C ARG A 28 5.83 2.16 1.06
N MET A 29 5.60 1.78 2.31
CA MET A 29 6.38 0.73 2.98
C MET A 29 6.05 -0.63 2.39
N ARG A 30 4.78 -0.87 2.03
CA ARG A 30 4.35 -2.09 1.32
C ARG A 30 4.97 -2.17 -0.08
N ASP A 31 4.98 -1.06 -0.81
CA ASP A 31 5.69 -0.96 -2.10
C ASP A 31 7.19 -1.25 -1.94
N ALA A 32 7.82 -0.70 -0.91
CA ALA A 32 9.23 -0.94 -0.61
C ALA A 32 9.50 -2.43 -0.34
N MET A 33 8.65 -3.09 0.45
CA MET A 33 8.74 -4.54 0.69
C MET A 33 8.67 -5.32 -0.62
N ALA A 34 7.69 -5.03 -1.48
CA ALA A 34 7.52 -5.70 -2.76
C ALA A 34 8.73 -5.51 -3.69
N HIS A 35 9.35 -4.33 -3.68
CA HIS A 35 10.58 -4.08 -4.43
C HIS A 35 11.78 -4.86 -3.88
N LEU A 36 11.92 -4.94 -2.55
CA LEU A 36 12.99 -5.71 -1.91
C LEU A 36 12.85 -7.21 -2.17
N GLU A 37 11.64 -7.76 -2.14
CA GLU A 37 11.39 -9.17 -2.48
C GLU A 37 11.77 -9.49 -3.93
N LYS A 38 11.43 -8.61 -4.87
CA LYS A 38 11.84 -8.74 -6.27
C LYS A 38 13.36 -8.67 -6.41
N ALA A 39 14.01 -7.74 -5.73
CA ALA A 39 15.47 -7.61 -5.73
C ALA A 39 16.15 -8.87 -5.16
N LEU A 40 15.65 -9.40 -4.04
CA LEU A 40 16.16 -10.62 -3.41
C LEU A 40 16.05 -11.82 -4.35
N SER A 41 14.90 -11.97 -5.02
CA SER A 41 14.69 -13.02 -6.03
C SER A 41 15.68 -12.90 -7.18
N ALA A 42 15.89 -11.70 -7.72
CA ALA A 42 16.87 -11.46 -8.78
C ALA A 42 18.30 -11.80 -8.34
N LEU A 43 18.69 -11.41 -7.11
CA LEU A 43 20.01 -11.70 -6.55
C LEU A 43 20.25 -13.20 -6.31
N LYS A 44 19.24 -13.93 -5.84
CA LYS A 44 19.31 -15.38 -5.62
C LYS A 44 19.49 -16.15 -6.94
N ASN A 45 18.86 -15.66 -8.02
CA ASN A 45 18.95 -16.26 -9.36
C ASN A 45 20.17 -15.78 -10.17
N ALA A 46 20.90 -14.77 -9.71
CA ALA A 46 22.08 -14.26 -10.41
C ALA A 46 23.29 -15.21 -10.30
N SER A 47 23.96 -15.46 -11.42
CA SER A 47 25.24 -16.17 -11.50
C SER A 47 26.34 -15.28 -12.11
N PRO A 48 27.64 -15.48 -11.79
CA PRO A 48 28.26 -15.98 -10.55
C PRO A 48 28.27 -14.91 -9.43
N ASP A 49 28.85 -15.21 -8.25
CA ASP A 49 28.87 -14.37 -7.04
C ASP A 49 29.55 -12.99 -7.16
N LYS A 50 30.11 -12.68 -8.35
CA LYS A 50 30.80 -11.43 -8.72
C LYS A 50 31.77 -10.95 -7.63
N GLY A 51 32.66 -11.82 -7.16
CA GLY A 51 33.65 -11.47 -6.12
C GLY A 51 33.05 -11.28 -4.71
N GLY A 52 31.94 -11.94 -4.39
CA GLY A 52 31.27 -11.83 -3.08
C GLY A 52 30.18 -10.76 -3.02
N HIS A 53 30.06 -9.91 -4.04
CA HIS A 53 29.08 -8.83 -4.07
C HIS A 53 27.64 -9.33 -4.06
N ARG A 54 27.35 -10.45 -4.73
CA ARG A 54 26.00 -11.01 -4.76
C ARG A 54 25.58 -11.51 -3.38
N ALA A 55 26.42 -12.31 -2.70
CA ALA A 55 26.17 -12.74 -1.33
C ALA A 55 26.00 -11.54 -0.37
N LYS A 56 26.86 -10.52 -0.48
CA LYS A 56 26.73 -9.28 0.32
C LYS A 56 25.41 -8.55 0.06
N ALA A 57 25.01 -8.43 -1.21
CA ALA A 57 23.76 -7.77 -1.59
C ALA A 57 22.53 -8.54 -1.07
N ILE A 58 22.55 -9.88 -1.07
CA ILE A 58 21.49 -10.70 -0.48
C ILE A 58 21.33 -10.36 1.00
N GLY A 59 22.42 -10.38 1.76
CA GLY A 59 22.38 -10.08 3.21
C GLY A 59 21.85 -8.69 3.51
N LEU A 60 22.29 -7.67 2.77
CA LEU A 60 21.79 -6.30 2.93
C LEU A 60 20.31 -6.16 2.57
N THR A 61 19.85 -6.88 1.54
CA THR A 61 18.44 -6.87 1.13
C THR A 61 17.55 -7.51 2.19
N GLU A 62 17.99 -8.64 2.76
CA GLU A 62 17.27 -9.33 3.83
C GLU A 62 17.19 -8.49 5.12
N GLN A 63 18.26 -7.76 5.46
CA GLN A 63 18.26 -6.79 6.57
C GLN A 63 17.26 -5.65 6.33
N ALA A 64 17.27 -5.05 5.14
CA ALA A 64 16.32 -3.98 4.79
C ALA A 64 14.86 -4.46 4.85
N MET A 65 14.57 -5.70 4.44
CA MET A 65 13.24 -6.31 4.60
C MET A 65 12.85 -6.47 6.07
N GLY A 66 13.80 -6.73 6.97
CA GLY A 66 13.58 -6.73 8.41
C GLY A 66 13.04 -5.38 8.90
N GLU A 67 13.79 -4.32 8.63
CA GLU A 67 13.46 -2.95 9.03
C GLU A 67 12.11 -2.47 8.46
N VAL A 68 11.83 -2.75 7.18
CA VAL A 68 10.55 -2.38 6.56
C VAL A 68 9.40 -3.12 7.23
N ARG A 69 9.57 -4.39 7.57
CA ARG A 69 8.54 -5.18 8.27
C ARG A 69 8.27 -4.61 9.66
N GLU A 70 9.32 -4.27 10.40
CA GLU A 70 9.20 -3.66 11.72
C GLU A 70 8.52 -2.29 11.66
N GLY A 71 8.87 -1.45 10.68
CA GLY A 71 8.22 -0.15 10.47
C GLY A 71 6.73 -0.27 10.12
N ILE A 72 6.34 -1.24 9.29
CA ILE A 72 4.92 -1.55 9.03
C ILE A 72 4.22 -1.99 10.31
N GLN A 73 4.85 -2.86 11.11
CA GLN A 73 4.27 -3.32 12.37
C GLN A 73 4.10 -2.18 13.38
N PHE A 74 5.08 -1.30 13.53
CA PHE A 74 5.01 -0.17 14.46
C PHE A 74 3.80 0.73 14.17
N ASP A 75 3.54 1.05 12.90
CA ASP A 75 2.39 1.88 12.48
C ASP A 75 1.04 1.15 12.61
N ASN A 76 1.03 -0.18 12.54
CA ASN A 76 -0.19 -0.97 12.75
C ASN A 76 -0.61 -1.06 14.23
N HIS A 77 0.32 -0.89 15.18
CA HIS A 77 0.06 -0.96 16.62
C HIS A 77 -0.15 0.42 17.28
N ASN A 78 0.12 1.53 16.57
CA ASN A 78 -0.14 2.91 16.99
C ASN A 78 -1.30 3.56 16.22
#